data_AF-A0A6A6NC42-F1
#
_entry.id   AF-A0A6A6NC42-F1
#
_cell.length_a   1.000
_cell.length_b   1.000
_cell.length_c   1.000
_cell.angle_alpha   90.00
_cell.angle_beta   90.00
_cell.angle_gamma   90.00
#
_symmetry.space_group_name_H-M   'P 1'
#
loop_
_entity.id
_entity.type
_entity.pdbx_description
1 polymer ?
#
loop_
_entity_poly.entity_id
_entity_poly.type
_entity_poly.pdbx_seq_one_letter_code
_entity_poly.pdbx_strand_id
1 'polypeptide(L)'
;MLNVQYLIYKARWEMESYTKIDGKMVKQDCHLKHKTFFVTFSIVVFGLSYDTNETVLKDAFRQHGEIIEVKIICDHVSGKSQGYGFVQFTSESAASMALKEMNGQFLDGRHVRVCFAHKG
;
A
#
# COMPACT_ATOMS: atom_id res chain seq x y z
N MET A 1 13.12 39.53 -7.82
CA MET A 1 13.09 38.11 -7.39
C MET A 1 12.77 37.26 -8.61
N LEU A 2 13.78 36.78 -9.33
CA LEU A 2 13.56 35.80 -10.40
C LEU A 2 14.36 34.56 -10.03
N ASN A 3 13.65 33.51 -9.64
CA ASN A 3 14.24 32.24 -9.23
C ASN A 3 14.44 31.41 -10.50
N VAL A 4 15.68 31.37 -11.00
CA VAL A 4 16.03 30.64 -12.23
C VAL A 4 16.58 29.27 -11.83
N GLN A 5 15.85 28.23 -12.19
CA GLN A 5 16.13 26.84 -11.81
C GLN A 5 17.00 26.19 -12.89
N TYR A 6 18.13 25.58 -12.50
CA TYR A 6 19.05 24.93 -13.43
C TYR A 6 19.03 23.41 -13.22
N LEU A 7 18.87 22.67 -14.32
CA LEU A 7 18.96 21.21 -14.36
C LEU A 7 20.35 20.82 -14.86
N ILE A 8 21.09 20.02 -14.10
CA ILE A 8 22.40 19.50 -14.50
C ILE A 8 22.26 17.98 -14.62
N TYR A 9 22.47 17.44 -15.82
CA TYR A 9 22.40 16.00 -16.07
C TYR A 9 23.75 15.33 -15.77
N LYS A 10 23.76 14.36 -14.84
CA LYS A 10 24.93 13.53 -14.51
C LYS A 10 24.81 12.18 -15.22
N ALA A 11 25.93 11.63 -15.71
CA ALA A 11 26.01 10.46 -16.60
C ALA A 11 25.63 9.09 -15.99
N ARG A 12 24.85 9.07 -14.91
CA ARG A 12 24.38 7.86 -14.23
C ARG A 12 22.99 8.09 -13.64
N TRP A 13 22.03 8.42 -14.52
CA TRP A 13 20.58 8.54 -14.30
C TRP A 13 20.10 8.73 -12.84
N GLU A 14 20.52 9.84 -12.22
CA GLU A 14 19.88 10.44 -11.05
C GLU A 14 19.81 11.94 -11.32
N MET A 15 18.59 12.50 -11.36
CA MET A 15 18.39 13.94 -11.49
C MET A 15 18.57 14.60 -10.12
N GLU A 16 19.52 15.52 -10.00
CA GLU A 16 19.72 16.36 -8.80
C GLU A 16 19.35 17.82 -9.14
N SER A 17 18.47 18.45 -8.35
CA SER A 17 18.11 19.86 -8.49
C SER A 17 18.95 20.76 -7.56
N TYR A 18 19.39 21.92 -8.06
CA TYR A 18 20.18 22.89 -7.30
C TYR A 18 19.50 24.27 -7.33
N THR A 19 19.51 24.96 -6.20
CA THR A 19 19.04 26.35 -6.08
C THR A 19 20.17 27.27 -5.64
N LYS A 20 20.14 28.51 -6.12
CA LYS A 20 21.16 29.52 -5.82
C LYS A 20 20.57 30.52 -4.83
N ILE A 21 21.12 30.56 -3.62
CA ILE A 21 20.71 31.47 -2.54
C ILE A 21 21.95 32.29 -2.17
N ASP A 22 21.83 33.63 -2.22
CA ASP A 22 22.86 34.59 -1.81
C ASP A 22 24.27 34.31 -2.36
N GLY A 23 24.35 33.99 -3.66
CA GLY A 23 25.61 33.80 -4.36
C GLY A 23 26.32 32.47 -4.10
N LYS A 24 25.84 31.64 -3.17
CA LYS A 24 26.33 30.27 -2.93
C LYS A 24 25.45 29.24 -3.63
N MET A 25 26.11 28.24 -4.24
CA MET A 25 25.42 27.06 -4.79
C MET A 25 25.15 26.11 -3.65
N VAL A 26 23.90 26.05 -3.20
CA VAL A 26 23.49 25.16 -2.12
C VAL A 26 22.86 23.92 -2.79
N LYS A 27 23.31 22.73 -2.39
CA LYS A 27 22.59 21.50 -2.72
C LYS A 27 21.21 21.63 -2.13
N GLN A 28 20.17 21.36 -2.92
CA GLN A 28 18.88 21.11 -2.31
C GLN A 28 19.05 19.79 -1.56
N ASP A 29 19.34 19.85 -0.25
CA ASP A 29 19.40 18.67 0.60
C ASP A 29 17.99 18.09 0.71
N CYS A 30 17.56 17.33 -0.30
CA CYS A 30 16.54 16.31 -0.14
C CYS A 30 17.16 15.11 0.61
N HIS A 31 17.86 15.37 1.71
CA HIS A 31 18.41 14.36 2.59
C HIS A 31 17.41 13.92 3.67
N LEU A 32 16.15 14.28 3.51
CA LEU A 32 15.10 13.40 3.97
C LEU A 32 15.15 12.17 3.05
N LYS A 33 15.97 11.20 3.47
CA LYS A 33 15.49 9.83 3.58
C LYS A 33 14.22 9.87 4.43
N HIS A 34 13.14 10.43 3.90
CA HIS A 34 11.83 9.99 4.28
C HIS A 34 11.85 8.53 3.85
N LYS A 35 12.24 7.68 4.80
CA LYS A 35 11.47 6.48 5.12
C LYS A 35 10.07 7.02 5.31
N THR A 36 9.39 7.33 4.19
CA THR A 36 8.06 7.90 4.21
C THR A 36 7.30 6.81 4.92
N PHE A 37 6.99 7.06 6.18
CA PHE A 37 6.08 6.23 6.93
C PHE A 37 4.74 6.52 6.27
N PHE A 38 4.53 5.93 5.10
CA PHE A 38 3.29 6.02 4.39
C PHE A 38 2.27 5.45 5.36
N VAL A 39 1.33 6.28 5.79
CA VAL A 39 0.21 5.82 6.60
C VAL A 39 -0.58 4.90 5.68
N THR A 40 -0.45 3.60 5.89
CA THR A 40 -1.15 2.59 5.10
C THR A 40 -2.31 2.03 5.90
N PHE A 41 -3.45 1.90 5.23
CA PHE A 41 -4.69 1.45 5.84
C PHE A 41 -4.82 -0.04 5.58
N SER A 42 -4.95 -0.83 6.64
CA SER A 42 -4.97 -2.28 6.54
C SER A 42 -6.32 -2.81 6.98
N ILE A 43 -6.86 -3.76 6.23
CA ILE A 43 -8.08 -4.48 6.56
C ILE A 43 -7.76 -5.97 6.70
N VAL A 44 -8.55 -6.65 7.51
CA VAL A 44 -8.52 -8.10 7.69
C VAL A 44 -9.77 -8.68 7.08
N VAL A 45 -9.60 -9.73 6.28
CA VAL A 45 -10.69 -10.47 5.63
C VAL A 45 -10.73 -11.86 6.25
N PHE A 46 -11.83 -12.19 6.91
CA PHE A 46 -12.10 -13.48 7.54
C PHE A 46 -13.12 -14.29 6.72
N GLY A 47 -13.14 -15.60 6.91
CA GLY A 47 -14.12 -16.48 6.27
C GLY A 47 -13.76 -16.86 4.83
N LEU A 48 -12.48 -16.73 4.46
CA LEU A 48 -11.98 -17.13 3.15
C LEU A 48 -12.02 -18.66 2.98
N SER A 49 -12.09 -19.10 1.73
CA SER A 49 -11.89 -20.51 1.42
C SER A 49 -10.43 -20.89 1.65
N TYR A 50 -10.18 -22.15 1.94
CA TYR A 50 -8.82 -22.66 2.12
C TYR A 50 -8.01 -22.63 0.82
N ASP A 51 -8.70 -22.69 -0.32
CA ASP A 51 -8.14 -22.65 -1.67
C ASP A 51 -8.03 -21.21 -2.23
N THR A 52 -8.52 -20.20 -1.50
CA THR A 52 -8.42 -18.80 -1.93
C THR A 52 -6.96 -18.36 -1.94
N ASN A 53 -6.54 -17.72 -3.03
CA ASN A 53 -5.18 -17.22 -3.23
C ASN A 53 -5.11 -15.69 -3.13
N GLU A 54 -3.92 -15.15 -2.91
CA GLU A 54 -3.66 -13.71 -2.81
C GLU A 54 -4.08 -12.96 -4.07
N THR A 55 -3.95 -13.58 -5.25
CA THR A 55 -4.39 -13.02 -6.53
C THR A 55 -5.91 -12.81 -6.57
N VAL A 56 -6.68 -13.80 -6.09
CA VAL A 56 -8.15 -13.74 -6.06
C VAL A 56 -8.60 -12.62 -5.12
N LEU A 57 -7.96 -12.54 -3.95
CA LEU A 57 -8.22 -11.45 -3.01
C LEU A 57 -7.85 -10.10 -3.64
N LYS A 58 -6.68 -9.99 -4.27
CA LYS A 58 -6.25 -8.74 -4.91
C LYS A 58 -7.25 -8.30 -6.00
N ASP A 59 -7.72 -9.22 -6.83
CA ASP A 59 -8.67 -8.93 -7.90
C ASP A 59 -10.07 -8.56 -7.38
N ALA A 60 -10.51 -9.17 -6.28
CA ALA A 60 -11.77 -8.78 -5.62
C ALA A 60 -11.69 -7.37 -5.01
N PHE A 61 -10.55 -7.02 -4.42
CA PHE A 61 -10.40 -5.78 -3.66
C PHE A 61 -9.88 -4.58 -4.49
N ARG A 62 -9.23 -4.81 -5.64
CA ARG A 62 -8.64 -3.74 -6.47
C ARG A 62 -9.66 -2.74 -7.03
N GLN A 63 -10.93 -3.14 -7.11
CA GLN A 63 -11.99 -2.27 -7.60
C GLN A 63 -12.30 -1.11 -6.64
N HIS A 64 -12.02 -1.28 -5.34
CA HIS A 64 -12.29 -0.27 -4.33
C HIS A 64 -11.14 0.73 -4.15
N GLY A 65 -9.94 0.41 -4.66
CA GLY A 65 -8.80 1.31 -4.64
C GLY A 65 -7.45 0.62 -4.83
N GLU A 66 -6.39 1.40 -4.69
CA GLU A 66 -5.01 0.95 -4.90
C GLU A 66 -4.50 0.12 -3.72
N ILE A 67 -4.11 -1.12 -4.03
CA ILE A 67 -3.60 -2.10 -3.08
C ILE A 67 -2.07 -2.09 -3.11
N ILE A 68 -1.48 -1.94 -1.93
CA ILE A 68 -0.04 -2.00 -1.70
C ILE A 68 0.40 -3.46 -1.55
N GLU A 69 -0.30 -4.19 -0.68
CA GLU A 69 0.09 -5.55 -0.29
C GLU A 69 -1.16 -6.37 0.02
N VAL A 70 -1.08 -7.65 -0.31
CA VAL A 70 -2.06 -8.67 0.07
C VAL A 70 -1.28 -9.82 0.67
N LYS A 71 -1.76 -10.36 1.78
CA LYS A 71 -1.13 -11.49 2.46
C LYS A 71 -2.17 -12.44 3.00
N ILE A 72 -2.09 -13.71 2.63
CA ILE A 72 -2.89 -14.76 3.26
C ILE A 72 -2.12 -15.36 4.42
N ILE A 73 -2.78 -15.57 5.54
CA ILE A 73 -2.15 -16.23 6.68
C ILE A 73 -2.36 -17.73 6.54
N CYS A 74 -1.24 -18.43 6.43
CA CYS A 74 -1.19 -19.88 6.44
C CYS A 74 -0.56 -20.36 7.74
N ASP A 75 -0.98 -21.54 8.21
CA ASP A 75 -0.32 -22.22 9.30
C ASP A 75 1.11 -22.60 8.90
N HIS A 76 2.07 -22.28 9.75
CA HIS A 76 3.49 -22.53 9.51
C HIS A 76 3.84 -24.02 9.50
N VAL A 77 3.05 -24.87 10.16
CA VAL A 77 3.31 -26.31 10.26
C VAL A 77 2.67 -27.06 9.10
N SER A 78 1.37 -26.86 8.86
CA SER A 78 0.64 -27.57 7.81
C SER A 78 0.69 -26.90 6.43
N GLY A 79 1.11 -25.63 6.36
CA GLY A 79 1.10 -24.85 5.12
C GLY A 79 -0.30 -24.48 4.62
N LYS A 80 -1.35 -24.84 5.37
CA LYS A 80 -2.74 -24.59 4.97
C LYS A 80 -3.17 -23.18 5.36
N SER A 81 -3.95 -22.54 4.49
CA SER A 81 -4.61 -21.27 4.78
C SER A 81 -5.39 -21.34 6.09
N GLN A 82 -5.34 -20.33 6.94
CA GLN A 82 -6.17 -20.26 8.14
C GLN A 82 -7.57 -19.68 7.87
N GLY A 83 -7.89 -19.41 6.60
CA GLY A 83 -9.18 -18.84 6.19
C GLY A 83 -9.29 -17.34 6.47
N TYR A 84 -8.16 -16.65 6.63
CA TYR A 84 -8.13 -15.19 6.72
C TYR A 84 -6.86 -14.60 6.10
N GLY A 85 -6.94 -13.33 5.73
CA GLY A 85 -5.86 -12.58 5.12
C GLY A 85 -5.93 -11.09 5.41
N PHE A 86 -4.87 -10.40 5.03
CA PHE A 86 -4.70 -8.96 5.18
C PHE A 86 -4.62 -8.30 3.80
N VAL A 87 -5.26 -7.16 3.66
CA VAL A 87 -5.16 -6.29 2.48
C VAL A 87 -4.75 -4.91 2.95
N GLN A 88 -3.72 -4.36 2.33
CA GLN A 88 -3.20 -3.05 2.64
C GLN A 88 -3.45 -2.09 1.48
N PHE A 89 -4.07 -0.96 1.78
CA PHE A 89 -4.41 0.10 0.84
C PHE A 89 -3.57 1.35 1.07
N THR A 90 -3.44 2.13 0.00
CA THR A 90 -2.83 3.47 0.02
C THR A 90 -3.73 4.52 0.67
N SER A 91 -5.05 4.32 0.64
CA SER A 91 -6.05 5.30 1.08
C SER A 91 -7.05 4.73 2.08
N GLU A 92 -7.42 5.54 3.07
CA GLU A 92 -8.45 5.19 4.06
C GLU A 92 -9.82 5.01 3.43
N SER A 93 -10.13 5.88 2.45
CA SER A 93 -11.41 5.84 1.75
C SER A 93 -11.60 4.50 1.04
N ALA A 94 -10.55 4.00 0.37
CA ALA A 94 -10.56 2.69 -0.26
C ALA A 94 -10.79 1.55 0.74
N ALA A 95 -10.09 1.58 1.88
CA ALA A 95 -10.27 0.59 2.94
C ALA A 95 -11.68 0.61 3.55
N SER A 96 -12.26 1.80 3.76
CA SER A 96 -13.61 1.99 4.29
C SER A 96 -14.69 1.54 3.31
N MET A 97 -14.53 1.85 2.02
CA MET A 97 -15.44 1.37 0.97
C MET A 97 -15.38 -0.16 0.84
N ALA A 98 -14.17 -0.73 0.77
CA ALA A 98 -13.98 -2.17 0.74
C ALA A 98 -14.64 -2.85 1.94
N LEU A 99 -14.50 -2.29 3.15
CA LEU A 99 -15.17 -2.82 4.33
C LEU A 99 -16.69 -2.80 4.20
N LYS A 100 -17.29 -1.70 3.73
CA LYS A 100 -18.74 -1.59 3.61
C LYS A 100 -19.32 -2.49 2.53
N GLU A 101 -18.64 -2.59 1.39
CA GLU A 101 -19.15 -3.32 0.22
C GLU A 101 -18.85 -4.81 0.27
N MET A 102 -17.69 -5.21 0.81
CA MET A 102 -17.25 -6.60 0.84
C MET A 102 -17.69 -7.35 2.10
N ASN A 103 -18.03 -6.66 3.19
CA ASN A 103 -18.46 -7.35 4.41
C ASN A 103 -19.81 -8.06 4.21
N GLY A 104 -19.79 -9.38 4.31
CA GLY A 104 -20.94 -10.26 4.07
C GLY A 104 -21.05 -10.78 2.64
N GLN A 105 -20.17 -10.37 1.72
CA GLN A 105 -20.18 -10.85 0.33
C GLN A 105 -19.82 -12.32 0.22
N PHE A 106 -20.26 -12.94 -0.88
CA PHE A 106 -19.95 -14.33 -1.21
C PHE A 106 -18.65 -14.38 -2.03
N LEU A 107 -17.61 -15.03 -1.50
CA LEU A 107 -16.33 -15.25 -2.19
C LEU A 107 -15.93 -16.72 -2.05
N ASP A 108 -15.62 -17.38 -3.17
CA ASP A 108 -15.19 -18.78 -3.23
C ASP A 108 -16.09 -19.75 -2.42
N GLY A 109 -17.41 -19.52 -2.45
CA GLY A 109 -18.38 -20.38 -1.77
C GLY A 109 -18.60 -20.08 -0.29
N ARG A 110 -18.03 -19.00 0.27
CA ARG A 110 -18.18 -18.61 1.68
C ARG A 110 -18.51 -17.12 1.82
N HIS A 111 -19.23 -16.77 2.88
CA HIS A 111 -19.41 -15.37 3.25
C HIS A 111 -18.16 -14.82 3.91
N VAL A 112 -17.61 -13.75 3.36
CA VAL A 112 -16.44 -13.07 3.91
C VAL A 112 -16.84 -12.00 4.91
N ARG A 113 -16.02 -11.78 5.92
CA ARG A 113 -16.18 -10.71 6.91
C ARG A 113 -14.96 -9.80 6.87
N VAL A 114 -15.19 -8.49 6.73
CA VAL A 114 -14.10 -7.51 6.61
C VAL A 114 -14.07 -6.61 7.85
N CYS A 115 -12.89 -6.37 8.41
CA CYS A 115 -12.68 -5.51 9.57
C CYS A 115 -11.42 -4.65 9.38
N PHE A 116 -11.35 -3.47 10.00
CA PHE A 116 -10.09 -2.72 10.05
C PHE A 116 -9.05 -3.51 10.85
N ALA A 117 -7.82 -3.56 10.35
CA ALA A 117 -6.69 -4.13 11.06
C ALA A 117 -6.16 -3.09 12.05
N HIS A 118 -6.15 -3.41 13.34
CA HIS A 118 -5.50 -2.58 14.34
C HIS A 118 -3.99 -2.84 14.28
N LYS A 119 -3.22 -1.83 13.85
CA LYS A 119 -1.76 -1.86 14.01
C LYS A 119 -1.45 -1.43 15.44
N GLY A 120 -1.25 -2.41 16.31
CA GLY A 120 -0.73 -2.20 17.67
C GLY A 120 0.74 -1.82 17.68
#